data_AF-A0A3B9SPI3-F1
#
_entry.id   AF-A0A3B9SPI3-F1
#
_cell.length_a   1.000
_cell.length_b   1.000
_cell.length_c   1.000
_cell.angle_alpha   90.00
_cell.angle_beta   90.00
_cell.angle_gamma   90.00
#
_symmetry.space_group_name_H-M   'P 1'
#
loop_
_entity.id
_entity.type
_entity.pdbx_description
1 polymer ?
#
loop_
_entity_poly.entity_id
_entity_poly.type
_entity_poly.pdbx_seq_one_letter_code
_entity_poly.pdbx_strand_id
1 'polypeptide(L)'
;DVGGVREAVVDGETGFLVPRGDVLLLRERLRLLLASPELRARMGAAGYARWREQFTLERMLAQTQAVYREVLEASRGGHAK
;
A
#
# COMPACT_ATOMS: atom_id res chain seq x y z
N ASP A 1 12.38 3.39 -9.28
CA ASP A 1 10.97 3.28 -8.90
C ASP A 1 10.55 1.84 -9.10
N VAL A 2 9.88 1.23 -8.11
CA VAL A 2 9.36 -0.14 -8.20
C VAL A 2 7.91 -0.05 -7.74
N GLY A 3 6.97 -0.05 -8.69
CA GLY A 3 5.62 0.55 -8.56
C GLY A 3 4.86 0.26 -7.27
N GLY A 4 4.88 -0.97 -6.76
CA GLY A 4 4.11 -1.35 -5.57
C GLY A 4 4.56 -0.69 -4.26
N VAL A 5 5.80 -0.20 -4.15
CA VAL A 5 6.29 0.40 -2.90
C VAL A 5 5.65 1.76 -2.65
N ARG A 6 5.40 2.55 -3.70
CA ARG A 6 4.74 3.88 -3.56
C ARG A 6 3.26 3.77 -3.26
N GLU A 7 2.62 2.68 -3.67
CA GLU A 7 1.22 2.40 -3.35
C GLU A 7 1.07 1.99 -1.88
N ALA A 8 2.02 1.23 -1.36
CA ALA A 8 2.01 0.75 0.01
C ALA A 8 2.42 1.83 1.03
N VAL A 9 3.40 2.68 0.70
CA VAL A 9 4.01 3.64 1.64
C VAL A 9 3.60 5.07 1.33
N VAL A 10 3.08 5.77 2.34
CA VAL A 10 2.90 7.23 2.32
C VAL A 10 4.14 7.89 2.94
N ASP A 11 4.87 8.66 2.12
CA ASP A 11 6.13 9.28 2.54
C ASP A 11 5.94 10.22 3.73
N GLY A 12 6.79 10.08 4.74
CA GLY A 12 6.73 10.84 5.99
C GLY A 12 5.66 10.37 6.99
N GLU A 13 4.70 9.55 6.57
CA GLU A 13 3.58 9.11 7.41
C GLU A 13 3.70 7.64 7.83
N THR A 14 3.78 6.72 6.87
CA THR A 14 3.89 5.27 7.12
C THR A 14 5.31 4.74 6.87
N GLY A 15 6.22 5.61 6.44
CA GLY A 15 7.60 5.30 6.14
C GLY A 15 8.26 6.42 5.33
N PHE A 16 9.38 6.12 4.68
CA PHE A 16 10.03 7.04 3.75
C PHE A 16 10.21 6.40 2.38
N LEU A 17 9.96 7.17 1.33
CA LEU A 17 10.26 6.80 -0.04
C LEU A 17 11.61 7.40 -0.42
N VAL A 18 12.55 6.52 -0.80
CA VAL A 18 13.89 6.92 -1.23
C VAL A 18 14.07 6.58 -2.71
N PRO A 19 14.50 7.52 -3.57
CA PRO A 19 14.81 7.25 -4.96
C PRO A 19 15.89 6.16 -5.09
N ARG A 20 15.77 5.35 -6.16
CA ARG A 20 16.76 4.30 -6.43
C ARG A 20 18.14 4.91 -6.64
N GLY A 21 19.14 4.41 -5.92
CA GLY A 21 20.53 4.86 -6.03
C GLY A 21 20.87 6.08 -5.17
N ASP A 22 19.90 6.70 -4.51
CA ASP A 22 20.15 7.82 -3.60
C ASP A 22 20.58 7.32 -2.21
N VAL A 23 21.86 6.96 -2.12
CA VAL A 23 22.48 6.45 -0.89
C VAL A 23 22.54 7.52 0.20
N LEU A 24 22.69 8.79 -0.18
CA LEU A 24 22.79 9.89 0.79
C LEU A 24 21.46 10.09 1.50
N LEU A 25 20.36 10.15 0.75
CA LEU A 25 19.04 10.27 1.33
C LEU A 25 18.66 9.03 2.15
N LEU A 26 18.99 7.82 1.66
CA LEU A 26 18.76 6.59 2.43
C LEU A 26 19.43 6.65 3.81
N ARG A 27 20.71 7.04 3.83
CA ARG A 27 21.50 7.18 5.05
C ARG A 27 20.87 8.19 6.01
N GLU A 28 20.40 9.32 5.50
CA GLU A 28 19.76 10.37 6.31
C GLU A 28 18.45 9.88 6.93
N ARG A 29 17.58 9.22 6.15
CA ARG A 29 16.32 8.68 6.65
C ARG A 29 16.53 7.58 7.69
N LEU A 30 17.51 6.69 7.46
CA LEU A 30 17.87 5.67 8.44
C LEU A 30 18.42 6.28 9.74
N ARG A 31 19.28 7.29 9.67
CA ARG A 31 19.79 7.98 10.87
C ARG A 31 18.66 8.63 11.67
N LEU A 32 17.73 9.30 10.99
CA LEU A 32 16.55 9.89 11.63
C LEU A 32 15.72 8.82 12.35
N LEU A 33 15.44 7.70 11.68
CA LEU A 33 14.68 6.61 12.28
C LEU A 33 15.42 5.97 13.46
N LEU A 34 16.74 5.78 13.39
CA LEU A 34 17.53 5.23 14.49
C LEU A 34 17.50 6.15 15.72
N ALA A 35 17.56 7.46 15.51
CA ALA A 35 17.61 8.46 16.58
C ALA A 35 16.26 8.69 17.28
N SER A 36 15.11 8.37 16.66
CA SER A 36 13.79 8.62 17.25
C SER A 36 12.92 7.35 17.31
N PRO A 37 12.85 6.68 18.48
CA PRO A 37 11.91 5.59 18.74
C PRO A 37 10.44 5.98 18.54
N GLU A 38 10.07 7.21 18.88
CA GLU A 38 8.70 7.72 18.82
C GLU A 38 8.24 7.86 17.36
N LEU A 39 9.13 8.35 16.49
CA LEU A 39 8.89 8.40 15.05
C LEU A 39 8.66 6.99 14.48
N ARG A 40 9.49 6.02 14.86
CA ARG A 40 9.33 4.63 14.42
C ARG A 40 7.98 4.05 14.87
N ALA A 41 7.62 4.25 16.14
CA ALA A 41 6.36 3.77 16.69
C ALA A 41 5.15 4.38 15.97
N ARG A 42 5.17 5.70 15.75
CA ARG A 42 4.12 6.42 15.02
C ARG A 42 3.97 5.91 13.58
N MET A 43 5.07 5.82 12.84
CA MET A 43 5.05 5.35 11.45
C MET A 43 4.58 3.90 11.35
N GLY A 44 5.03 3.03 12.26
CA GLY A 44 4.59 1.64 12.32
C GLY A 44 3.10 1.51 12.59
N ALA A 45 2.56 2.28 13.55
CA ALA A 45 1.13 2.29 13.85
C ALA A 45 0.30 2.79 12.65
N ALA A 46 0.74 3.86 11.99
CA ALA A 46 0.08 4.39 10.80
C ALA A 46 0.11 3.39 9.64
N GLY A 47 1.26 2.75 9.39
CA GLY A 47 1.38 1.70 8.37
C GLY A 47 0.49 0.49 8.64
N TYR A 48 0.38 0.06 9.90
CA TYR A 48 -0.50 -1.04 10.30
C TYR A 48 -1.98 -0.69 10.11
N ALA A 49 -2.40 0.51 10.50
CA ALA A 49 -3.77 0.98 10.28
C ALA A 49 -4.12 0.98 8.77
N ARG A 50 -3.23 1.50 7.92
CA ARG A 50 -3.38 1.50 6.47
C ARG A 50 -3.49 0.08 5.89
N TRP A 51 -2.63 -0.83 6.33
CA TRP A 51 -2.70 -2.24 5.93
C TRP A 51 -4.07 -2.85 6.24
N ARG A 52 -4.54 -2.67 7.47
CA ARG A 52 -5.84 -3.20 7.94
C ARG A 52 -7.02 -2.63 7.14
N GLU A 53 -6.92 -1.40 6.68
CA GLU A 53 -7.99 -0.73 5.93
C GLU A 53 -8.00 -1.08 4.44
N GLN A 54 -6.83 -1.30 3.83
CA GLN A 54 -6.71 -1.34 2.37
C GLN A 54 -6.18 -2.66 1.81
N PHE A 55 -5.34 -3.38 2.56
CA PHE A 55 -4.51 -4.46 2.04
C PHE A 55 -4.77 -5.82 2.73
N THR A 56 -5.94 -5.99 3.34
CA THR A 56 -6.34 -7.28 3.90
C THR A 56 -6.78 -8.25 2.82
N LEU A 57 -6.51 -9.53 3.03
CA LEU A 57 -6.88 -10.59 2.08
C LEU A 57 -8.40 -10.62 1.86
N GLU A 58 -9.18 -10.43 2.92
CA GLU A 58 -10.64 -10.42 2.89
C GLU A 58 -11.16 -9.32 1.96
N ARG A 59 -10.57 -8.11 2.04
CA ARG A 59 -10.93 -6.99 1.18
C ARG A 59 -10.53 -7.24 -0.27
N MET A 60 -9.31 -7.73 -0.49
CA MET A 60 -8.82 -8.06 -1.84
C MET A 60 -9.68 -9.15 -2.50
N LEU A 61 -10.07 -10.17 -1.75
CA LEU A 61 -10.96 -11.24 -2.21
C LEU A 61 -12.33 -10.68 -2.56
N ALA A 62 -12.94 -9.89 -1.67
CA ALA A 62 -14.25 -9.29 -1.90
C ALA A 62 -14.28 -8.40 -3.16
N GLN A 63 -13.22 -7.58 -3.36
CA GLN A 63 -13.06 -6.74 -4.54
C GLN A 63 -12.87 -7.58 -5.81
N THR A 64 -12.03 -8.62 -5.77
CA THR A 64 -11.81 -9.52 -6.91
C THR A 64 -13.11 -10.23 -7.31
N GLN A 65 -13.86 -10.75 -6.33
CA GLN A 65 -15.16 -11.39 -6.58
C GLN A 65 -16.19 -10.42 -7.15
N ALA A 66 -16.17 -9.14 -6.73
CA ALA A 66 -17.08 -8.14 -7.28
C ALA A 66 -16.84 -7.94 -8.79
N VAL A 67 -15.58 -7.85 -9.21
CA VAL A 67 -15.23 -7.77 -10.64
C VAL A 67 -15.70 -9.01 -11.40
N TYR A 68 -15.50 -10.22 -10.85
CA TYR A 68 -16.00 -11.43 -11.50
C TYR A 68 -17.52 -11.47 -11.64
N ARG A 69 -18.27 -11.01 -10.62
CA ARG A 69 -19.74 -10.91 -10.71
C ARG A 69 -20.16 -9.92 -11.79
N GLU A 70 -19.55 -8.74 -11.84
CA GLU A 70 -19.83 -7.71 -12.84
C GLU A 70 -19.67 -8.25 -14.27
N VAL A 71 -18.56 -8.95 -14.55
CA VAL A 71 -18.30 -9.52 -15.88
C VAL A 71 -19.29 -10.63 -16.22
N LEU A 72 -19.65 -11.50 -15.26
CA LEU A 72 -20.63 -12.57 -15.48
C LEU A 72 -22.04 -12.03 -15.73
N GLU A 73 -22.43 -10.97 -15.04
CA GLU A 73 -23.72 -10.29 -15.23
C GLU A 73 -23.79 -9.61 -16.59
N ALA A 74 -22.74 -8.88 -16.99
CA ALA A 74 -22.64 -8.27 -18.32
C ALA A 74 -22.71 -9.32 -19.45
N SER A 75 -22.06 -10.47 -19.27
CA SER A 75 -22.03 -11.56 -20.25
C SER A 75 -23.39 -12.26 -20.42
N ARG A 76 -24.19 -12.33 -19.35
CA ARG A 76 -25.56 -12.88 -19.37
C ARG A 76 -26.55 -11.94 -20.05
N GLY A 77 -26.37 -10.62 -19.90
CA GLY A 77 -27.20 -9.61 -20.59
C GLY A 77 -26.93 -9.53 -22.10
N GLY A 78 -25.74 -9.92 -22.56
CA GLY A 78 -25.36 -9.90 -23.98
C GLY A 78 -25.87 -11.07 -24.83
N HIS A 79 -26.29 -12.19 -24.22
CA HIS A 79 -26.78 -13.39 -24.92
C HIS A 79 -28.32 -13.46 -25.01
N ALA A 80 -29.04 -12.46 -24.51
CA ALA A 80 -30.50 -12.38 -24.55
C ALA A 80 -31.02 -11.49 -25.70
N LYS A 81 -30.34 -11.49 -26.85
CA LYS A 81 -30.77 -10.81 -28.07
C LYS A 81 -30.87 -11.77 -29.24
#